data_AF-A0AAQ5Z8B7-F1
#
_entry.id   AF-A0AAQ5Z8B7-F1
#
_cell.length_a   1.000
_cell.length_b   1.000
_cell.length_c   1.000
_cell.angle_alpha   90.00
_cell.angle_beta   90.00
_cell.angle_gamma   90.00
#
_symmetry.space_group_name_H-M   'P 1'
#
loop_
_entity.id
_entity.type
_entity.pdbx_description
1 polymer ?
#
loop_
_entity_poly.entity_id
_entity_poly.type
_entity_poly.pdbx_seq_one_letter_code
_entity_poly.pdbx_strand_id
1 'polypeptide(L)'
;METTVEKLEAMFLKSEADLDYIEKWLKLDFMNTAENGCPVEENPVVMLENLKVIKAKHSALCAQVKDIAAAQKESMDSIRNNLNSAMELIQHFQQTTDVKVEALTVSETNSAALLGSAVCHNTSEESSGVAASRKQQSHSCDYEELSVSMLDTVPPSIRSNIELTDLNAFYKQLQEHLNRSNRGVKHAARGPKPVGQMVHFSPRDDFTKVGRSVCMR
;
A
#
# COMPACT_ATOMS: atom_id res chain seq x y z
N MET A 1 -45.97 18.74 47.00
CA MET A 1 -44.62 18.15 47.05
C MET A 1 -44.69 16.65 47.24
N GLU A 2 -45.55 16.15 48.13
CA GLU A 2 -45.78 14.71 48.34
C GLU A 2 -46.29 13.99 47.07
N THR A 3 -47.36 14.49 46.44
CA THR A 3 -47.91 13.93 45.20
C THR A 3 -46.93 13.91 44.01
N THR A 4 -46.01 14.88 43.96
CA THR A 4 -44.96 14.92 42.94
C THR A 4 -43.85 13.90 43.20
N VAL A 5 -43.59 13.58 44.47
CA VAL A 5 -42.64 12.54 44.88
C VAL A 5 -43.24 11.16 44.63
N GLU A 6 -44.49 10.93 45.00
CA GLU A 6 -45.23 9.67 44.72
C GLU A 6 -45.28 9.38 43.22
N LYS A 7 -45.54 10.41 42.39
CA LYS A 7 -45.50 10.27 40.93
C LYS A 7 -44.11 9.87 40.44
N LEU A 8 -43.05 10.45 41.00
CA LEU A 8 -41.69 10.14 40.60
C LEU A 8 -41.29 8.73 41.03
N GLU A 9 -41.65 8.31 42.24
CA GLU A 9 -41.48 6.95 42.73
C GLU A 9 -42.21 5.93 41.84
N ALA A 10 -43.46 6.21 41.48
CA ALA A 10 -44.21 5.37 40.54
C ALA A 10 -43.55 5.30 39.15
N MET A 11 -42.95 6.40 38.67
CA MET A 11 -42.18 6.39 37.42
C MET A 11 -40.92 5.52 37.53
N PHE A 12 -40.20 5.57 38.65
CA PHE A 12 -39.03 4.72 38.88
C PHE A 12 -39.40 3.25 38.98
N LEU A 13 -40.43 2.91 39.77
CA LEU A 13 -40.92 1.53 39.90
C LEU A 13 -41.38 0.97 38.55
N LYS A 14 -42.04 1.80 37.72
CA LYS A 14 -42.41 1.41 36.37
C LYS A 14 -41.18 1.19 35.49
N SER A 15 -40.21 2.11 35.51
CA SER A 15 -38.98 1.97 34.72
C SER A 15 -38.17 0.73 35.13
N GLU A 16 -38.12 0.40 36.42
CA GLU A 16 -37.49 -0.82 36.93
C GLU A 16 -38.22 -2.08 36.41
N ALA A 17 -39.55 -2.11 36.51
CA ALA A 17 -40.35 -3.21 35.98
C ALA A 17 -40.23 -3.37 34.45
N ASP A 18 -40.15 -2.26 33.71
CA ASP A 18 -39.96 -2.26 32.25
C ASP A 18 -38.58 -2.84 31.89
N LEU A 19 -37.51 -2.50 32.63
CA LEU A 19 -36.16 -3.06 32.44
C LEU A 19 -36.13 -4.56 32.75
N ASP A 20 -36.75 -4.99 33.84
CA ASP A 20 -36.88 -6.40 34.21
C ASP A 20 -37.62 -7.21 33.14
N TYR A 21 -38.67 -6.63 32.54
CA TYR A 21 -39.40 -7.26 31.45
C TYR A 21 -38.52 -7.43 30.21
N ILE A 22 -37.77 -6.38 29.83
CA ILE A 22 -36.84 -6.43 28.69
C ILE A 22 -35.75 -7.49 28.93
N GLU A 23 -35.17 -7.55 30.14
CA GLU A 23 -34.15 -8.55 30.47
C GLU A 23 -34.70 -9.98 30.34
N LYS A 24 -35.88 -10.25 30.90
CA LYS A 24 -36.52 -11.58 30.83
C LYS A 24 -36.87 -11.96 29.40
N TRP A 25 -37.37 -11.02 28.61
CA TRP A 25 -37.68 -11.24 27.20
C TRP A 25 -36.42 -11.57 26.40
N LEU A 26 -35.33 -10.80 26.57
CA LEU A 26 -34.05 -11.05 25.91
C LEU A 26 -33.46 -12.41 26.30
N LYS A 27 -33.48 -12.78 27.58
CA LYS A 27 -33.00 -14.09 28.04
C LYS A 27 -33.77 -15.23 27.37
N LEU A 28 -35.10 -15.13 27.31
CA LEU A 28 -35.95 -16.12 26.66
C LEU A 28 -35.64 -16.21 25.15
N ASP A 29 -35.48 -15.06 24.48
CA ASP A 29 -35.12 -14.99 23.06
C ASP A 29 -33.75 -15.64 22.76
N PHE A 30 -32.74 -15.38 23.59
CA PHE A 30 -31.44 -16.02 23.48
C PHE A 30 -31.52 -17.54 23.70
N MET A 31 -32.29 -18.01 24.67
CA MET A 31 -32.47 -19.44 24.92
C MET A 31 -33.17 -20.14 23.75
N ASN A 32 -34.22 -19.52 23.20
CA ASN A 32 -34.96 -20.06 22.04
C ASN A 32 -34.09 -20.06 20.76
N THR A 33 -33.20 -19.09 20.61
CA THR A 33 -32.27 -19.00 19.47
C THR A 33 -31.13 -20.01 19.61
N ALA A 34 -30.61 -20.24 20.82
CA ALA A 34 -29.54 -21.21 21.08
C ALA A 34 -29.97 -22.67 20.81
N GLU A 35 -31.24 -23.01 21.03
CA GLU A 35 -31.81 -24.33 20.70
C GLU A 35 -31.78 -24.62 19.18
N ASN A 36 -31.73 -23.59 18.34
CA ASN A 36 -31.66 -23.69 16.88
C ASN A 36 -30.22 -23.71 16.31
N GLY A 37 -29.21 -23.84 17.17
CA GLY A 37 -27.83 -24.11 16.79
C GLY A 37 -26.97 -22.86 16.57
N CYS A 38 -26.35 -22.37 17.65
CA CYS A 38 -25.17 -21.52 17.55
C CYS A 38 -23.92 -22.37 17.82
N PRO A 39 -23.00 -22.53 16.86
CA PRO A 39 -21.77 -23.27 17.09
C PRO A 39 -20.88 -22.55 18.11
N VAL A 40 -20.27 -23.31 19.03
CA VAL A 40 -19.38 -22.83 20.11
C VAL A 40 -18.23 -21.92 19.59
N GLU A 41 -17.88 -22.06 18.31
CA GLU A 41 -16.83 -21.32 17.62
C GLU A 41 -17.17 -19.83 17.39
N GLU A 42 -18.45 -19.44 17.45
CA GLU A 42 -18.92 -18.06 17.30
C GLU A 42 -18.94 -17.27 18.62
N ASN A 43 -18.50 -17.86 19.74
CA ASN A 43 -18.48 -17.16 21.01
C ASN A 43 -17.45 -16.00 20.98
N PRO A 44 -17.89 -14.73 21.10
CA PRO A 44 -17.00 -13.58 20.96
C PRO A 44 -15.90 -13.53 22.03
N VAL A 45 -16.15 -14.08 23.22
CA VAL A 45 -15.15 -14.16 24.29
C VAL A 45 -14.02 -15.12 23.91
N VAL A 46 -14.36 -16.28 23.34
CA VAL A 46 -13.38 -17.27 22.88
C VAL A 46 -12.62 -16.75 21.67
N MET A 47 -13.32 -16.13 20.70
CA MET A 47 -12.69 -15.51 19.53
C MET A 47 -11.68 -14.42 19.91
N LEU A 48 -12.00 -13.57 20.89
CA LEU A 48 -11.08 -12.54 21.37
C LEU A 48 -9.81 -13.14 21.99
N GLU A 49 -9.93 -14.23 22.73
CA GLU A 49 -8.75 -14.89 23.31
C GLU A 49 -7.89 -15.56 22.22
N ASN A 50 -8.51 -16.24 21.26
CA ASN A 50 -7.82 -16.79 20.09
C ASN A 50 -7.09 -15.71 19.29
N LEU A 51 -7.71 -14.54 19.10
CA LEU A 51 -7.10 -13.41 18.40
C LEU A 51 -5.85 -12.91 19.13
N LYS A 52 -5.89 -12.80 20.47
CA LYS A 52 -4.69 -12.41 21.25
C LYS A 52 -3.56 -13.42 21.05
N VAL A 53 -3.86 -14.72 21.10
CA VAL A 53 -2.87 -15.79 20.88
C VAL A 53 -2.27 -15.70 19.48
N ILE A 54 -3.10 -15.51 18.45
CA ILE A 54 -2.65 -15.35 17.06
C ILE A 54 -1.75 -14.11 16.93
N LYS A 55 -2.15 -12.97 17.50
CA LYS A 55 -1.37 -11.74 17.48
C LYS A 55 0.00 -11.92 18.15
N ALA A 56 0.04 -12.63 19.29
CA ALA A 56 1.28 -12.94 19.98
C ALA A 56 2.21 -13.84 19.13
N LYS A 57 1.66 -14.90 18.53
CA LYS A 57 2.42 -15.79 17.62
C LYS A 57 2.96 -15.06 16.41
N HIS A 58 2.15 -14.22 15.77
CA HIS A 58 2.58 -13.40 14.65
C HIS A 58 3.72 -12.46 15.04
N SER A 59 3.59 -11.75 16.17
CA SER A 59 4.64 -10.86 16.67
C SER A 59 5.96 -11.62 16.94
N ALA A 60 5.88 -12.81 17.53
CA ALA A 60 7.05 -13.65 17.78
C ALA A 60 7.71 -14.13 16.47
N LEU A 61 6.90 -14.55 15.49
CA LEU A 61 7.40 -14.98 14.18
C LEU A 61 8.07 -13.81 13.43
N CYS A 62 7.46 -12.63 13.44
CA CYS A 62 8.07 -11.43 12.84
C CYS A 62 9.41 -11.08 13.48
N ALA A 63 9.54 -11.21 14.80
CA ALA A 63 10.82 -11.00 15.48
C ALA A 63 11.87 -12.03 15.03
N GLN A 64 11.50 -13.32 15.03
CA GLN A 64 12.42 -14.38 14.58
C GLN A 64 12.87 -14.21 13.13
N VAL A 65 11.97 -13.84 12.21
CA VAL A 65 12.32 -13.59 10.81
C VAL A 65 13.29 -12.42 10.68
N LYS A 66 13.10 -11.35 11.47
CA LYS A 66 14.03 -10.21 11.50
C LYS A 66 15.41 -10.61 12.01
N ASP A 67 15.47 -11.40 13.08
CA ASP A 67 16.73 -11.89 13.64
C ASP A 67 17.46 -12.81 12.65
N ILE A 68 16.75 -13.70 11.97
CA ILE A 68 17.31 -14.57 10.92
C ILE A 68 17.83 -13.73 9.76
N ALA A 69 17.06 -12.74 9.28
CA ALA A 69 17.48 -11.88 8.19
C ALA A 69 18.74 -11.07 8.56
N ALA A 70 18.83 -10.59 9.81
CA ALA A 70 20.02 -9.90 10.31
C ALA A 70 21.24 -10.83 10.37
N ALA A 71 21.08 -12.05 10.89
CA ALA A 71 22.15 -13.05 10.97
C ALA A 71 22.61 -13.52 9.58
N GLN A 72 21.68 -13.70 8.63
CA GLN A 72 22.00 -14.04 7.25
C GLN A 72 22.79 -12.92 6.58
N LYS A 73 22.41 -11.67 6.79
CA LYS A 73 23.14 -10.51 6.29
C LYS A 73 24.56 -10.45 6.87
N GLU A 74 24.70 -10.54 8.20
CA GLU A 74 26.00 -10.53 8.87
C GLU A 74 26.92 -11.66 8.38
N SER A 75 26.37 -12.86 8.21
CA SER A 75 27.10 -14.01 7.66
C SER A 75 27.58 -13.76 6.24
N MET A 76 26.71 -13.24 5.36
CA MET A 76 27.08 -12.92 3.98
C MET A 76 28.11 -11.79 3.89
N ASP A 77 28.00 -10.78 4.73
CA ASP A 77 28.97 -9.69 4.84
C ASP A 77 30.34 -10.21 5.33
N SER A 78 30.35 -11.12 6.30
CA SER A 78 31.55 -11.78 6.80
C SER A 78 32.24 -12.63 5.72
N ILE A 79 31.48 -13.45 4.98
CA ILE A 79 32.02 -14.24 3.86
C ILE A 79 32.65 -13.33 2.82
N ARG A 80 31.96 -12.25 2.43
CA ARG A 80 32.46 -11.28 1.45
C ARG A 80 33.76 -10.63 1.91
N ASN A 81 33.83 -10.20 3.17
CA ASN A 81 35.02 -9.56 3.73
C ASN A 81 36.22 -10.52 3.78
N ASN A 82 36.00 -11.77 4.19
CA ASN A 82 37.06 -12.78 4.22
C ASN A 82 37.59 -13.11 2.81
N LEU A 83 36.70 -13.26 1.83
CA LEU A 83 37.10 -13.51 0.44
C LEU A 83 37.87 -12.33 -0.16
N ASN A 84 37.44 -11.10 0.09
CA ASN A 84 38.17 -9.91 -0.34
C ASN A 84 39.57 -9.84 0.27
N SER A 85 39.69 -10.11 1.58
CA SER A 85 40.99 -10.13 2.27
C SER A 85 41.92 -11.20 1.71
N ALA A 86 41.40 -12.39 1.41
CA ALA A 86 42.18 -13.46 0.78
C ALA A 86 42.63 -13.10 -0.64
N MET A 87 41.76 -12.46 -1.42
CA MET A 87 42.08 -11.99 -2.77
C MET A 87 43.17 -10.90 -2.75
N GLU A 88 43.10 -9.96 -1.82
CA GLU A 88 44.14 -8.94 -1.61
C GLU A 88 45.49 -9.57 -1.27
N LEU A 89 45.52 -10.57 -0.38
CA LEU A 89 46.74 -11.27 -0.01
C LEU A 89 47.34 -12.06 -1.19
N ILE A 90 46.51 -12.74 -1.97
CA ILE A 90 46.93 -13.45 -3.19
C ILE A 90 47.53 -12.45 -4.19
N GLN A 91 46.88 -11.31 -4.40
CA GLN A 91 47.38 -10.27 -5.31
C GLN A 91 48.74 -9.72 -4.84
N HIS A 92 48.93 -9.52 -3.53
CA HIS A 92 50.21 -9.11 -2.97
C HIS A 92 51.33 -10.14 -3.27
N PHE A 93 51.06 -11.44 -3.07
CA PHE A 93 52.06 -12.47 -3.38
C PHE A 93 52.42 -12.58 -4.86
N GLN A 94 51.45 -12.35 -5.76
CA GLN A 94 51.67 -12.30 -7.21
C GLN A 94 52.50 -11.09 -7.63
N GLN A 95 52.45 -9.98 -6.88
CA GLN A 95 53.30 -8.82 -7.16
C GLN A 95 54.75 -9.06 -6.70
N THR A 96 54.93 -9.83 -5.62
CA THR A 96 56.27 -10.10 -5.05
C THR A 96 56.97 -11.31 -5.69
N THR A 97 56.23 -12.21 -6.32
CA THR A 97 56.73 -13.44 -6.95
C THR A 97 56.35 -13.40 -8.42
N ASP A 98 57.25 -13.73 -9.35
CA ASP A 98 56.98 -13.75 -10.81
C ASP A 98 56.09 -14.94 -11.22
N VAL A 99 54.97 -15.12 -10.51
CA VAL A 99 53.97 -16.18 -10.70
C VAL A 99 52.68 -15.49 -11.12
N LYS A 100 52.32 -15.69 -12.39
CA LYS A 100 51.10 -15.14 -12.98
C LYS A 100 49.95 -16.14 -12.82
N VAL A 101 48.95 -15.79 -12.01
CA VAL A 101 47.70 -16.56 -11.92
C VAL A 101 46.77 -16.15 -13.06
N GLU A 102 46.04 -17.11 -13.61
CA GLU A 102 45.04 -16.88 -14.65
C GLU A 102 43.92 -15.94 -14.17
N ALA A 103 43.32 -15.21 -15.12
CA ALA A 103 42.18 -14.36 -14.82
C ALA A 103 40.98 -15.21 -14.42
N LEU A 104 40.13 -14.66 -13.54
CA LEU A 104 38.90 -15.31 -13.08
C LEU A 104 38.06 -15.80 -14.27
N THR A 105 37.64 -17.06 -14.18
CA THR A 105 36.72 -17.68 -15.11
C THR A 105 35.33 -17.03 -15.02
N VAL A 106 34.53 -17.19 -16.08
CA VAL A 106 33.15 -16.66 -16.15
C VAL A 106 32.27 -17.20 -15.00
N SER A 107 32.53 -18.42 -14.53
CA SER A 107 31.79 -19.00 -13.40
C SER A 107 32.13 -18.30 -12.08
N GLU A 108 33.38 -17.93 -11.86
CA GLU A 108 33.85 -17.25 -10.65
C GLU A 108 33.37 -15.80 -10.60
N THR A 109 33.39 -15.09 -11.74
CA THR A 109 32.85 -13.72 -11.81
C THR A 109 31.35 -13.69 -11.53
N ASN A 110 30.59 -14.65 -12.06
CA ASN A 110 29.16 -14.79 -11.76
C ASN A 110 28.91 -15.13 -10.28
N SER A 111 29.76 -15.97 -9.68
CA SER A 111 29.66 -16.33 -8.26
C SER A 111 29.94 -15.12 -7.35
N ALA A 112 30.94 -14.30 -7.70
CA ALA A 112 31.23 -13.05 -6.99
C ALA A 112 30.08 -12.04 -7.11
N ALA A 113 29.43 -11.95 -8.27
CA ALA A 113 28.25 -11.11 -8.47
C ALA A 113 27.04 -11.58 -7.63
N LEU A 114 26.83 -12.90 -7.51
CA LEU A 114 25.79 -13.47 -6.65
C LEU A 114 26.03 -13.18 -5.18
N LEU A 115 27.28 -13.33 -4.71
CA LEU A 115 27.67 -12.92 -3.36
C LEU A 115 27.47 -11.42 -3.15
N GLY A 116 27.67 -10.63 -4.22
CA GLY A 116 27.50 -9.19 -4.31
C GLY A 116 26.05 -8.71 -4.20
N SER A 117 25.11 -9.51 -4.69
CA SER A 117 23.68 -9.22 -4.72
C SER A 117 23.09 -9.18 -3.31
N ALA A 118 22.19 -8.22 -3.07
CA ALA A 118 21.45 -8.15 -1.83
C ALA A 118 20.47 -9.33 -1.76
N VAL A 119 20.83 -10.39 -1.03
CA VAL A 119 19.90 -11.45 -0.64
C VAL A 119 18.98 -10.86 0.44
N CYS A 120 18.03 -10.04 0.02
CA CYS A 120 17.04 -9.38 0.89
C CYS A 120 15.66 -9.30 0.20
N HIS A 121 15.30 -10.30 -0.60
CA HIS A 121 13.93 -10.45 -1.07
C HIS A 121 13.21 -11.51 -0.26
N ASN A 122 13.02 -11.26 1.04
CA ASN A 122 11.95 -11.89 1.78
C ASN A 122 11.24 -10.79 2.56
N THR A 123 9.92 -10.72 2.35
CA THR A 123 8.94 -9.79 2.95
C THR A 123 8.97 -8.36 2.44
N SER A 124 8.31 -8.16 1.29
CA SER A 124 7.57 -6.92 1.05
C SER A 124 6.60 -6.74 2.23
N GLU A 125 6.75 -5.62 2.92
CA GLU A 125 5.92 -5.22 4.04
C GLU A 125 4.47 -5.03 3.57
N GLU A 126 3.57 -5.95 3.94
CA GLU A 126 2.15 -5.60 4.06
C GLU A 126 1.96 -4.95 5.44
N SER A 127 2.43 -3.70 5.53
CA SER A 127 2.15 -2.80 6.65
C SER A 127 0.84 -2.09 6.37
N SER A 128 -0.24 -2.65 6.91
CA SER A 128 -1.47 -1.91 7.21
C SER A 128 -1.13 -0.69 8.09
N GLY A 129 -1.48 0.52 7.62
CA GLY A 129 -1.40 1.74 8.43
C GLY A 129 -1.10 3.02 7.64
N VAL A 130 -2.11 3.55 6.96
CA VAL A 130 -2.36 4.97 6.65
C VAL A 130 -1.15 5.93 6.65
N ALA A 131 -0.65 6.29 5.47
CA ALA A 131 -0.43 7.68 5.06
C ALA A 131 0.06 7.74 3.61
N ALA A 132 -0.57 8.63 2.84
CA ALA A 132 -0.23 8.91 1.46
C ALA A 132 1.24 9.27 1.27
N SER A 133 1.95 8.51 0.45
CA SER A 133 3.14 9.02 -0.23
C SER A 133 3.10 8.61 -1.70
N ARG A 134 2.82 9.64 -2.50
CA ARG A 134 2.69 9.64 -3.95
C ARG A 134 4.02 9.19 -4.59
N LYS A 135 4.15 7.92 -4.95
CA LYS A 135 4.98 7.52 -6.08
C LYS A 135 4.10 7.54 -7.32
N GLN A 136 4.39 8.49 -8.21
CA GLN A 136 3.82 8.54 -9.55
C GLN A 136 4.29 7.31 -10.32
N GLN A 137 3.49 6.25 -10.29
CA GLN A 137 3.55 5.22 -11.30
C GLN A 137 2.46 5.54 -12.31
N SER A 138 2.89 6.04 -13.46
CA SER A 138 2.07 6.26 -14.64
C SER A 138 1.64 4.91 -15.21
N HIS A 139 0.76 4.20 -14.52
CA HIS A 139 -0.10 3.21 -15.14
C HIS A 139 -1.37 3.93 -15.56
N SER A 140 -1.76 3.80 -16.83
CA SER A 140 -3.17 4.01 -17.18
C SER A 140 -3.96 3.04 -16.31
N CYS A 141 -4.68 3.60 -15.34
CA CYS A 141 -5.43 2.85 -14.35
C CYS A 141 -6.72 2.39 -15.02
N ASP A 142 -6.64 1.25 -15.70
CA ASP A 142 -7.79 0.54 -16.20
C ASP A 142 -8.50 -0.11 -15.00
N TYR A 143 -9.80 0.12 -14.89
CA TYR A 143 -10.63 -0.46 -13.84
C TYR A 143 -10.78 -1.96 -14.08
N GLU A 144 -10.44 -2.76 -13.07
CA GLU A 144 -10.69 -4.20 -13.07
C GLU A 144 -11.92 -4.49 -12.19
N GLU A 145 -12.84 -5.28 -12.73
CA GLU A 145 -14.12 -5.56 -12.08
C GLU A 145 -13.94 -6.50 -10.88
N LEU A 146 -14.59 -6.18 -9.74
CA LEU A 146 -14.52 -7.05 -8.58
C LEU A 146 -15.25 -8.36 -8.87
N SER A 147 -14.65 -9.46 -8.46
CA SER A 147 -15.22 -10.80 -8.59
C SER A 147 -16.05 -11.18 -7.35
N VAL A 148 -16.94 -12.16 -7.51
CA VAL A 148 -17.75 -12.71 -6.41
C VAL A 148 -16.87 -13.21 -5.27
N SER A 149 -15.73 -13.83 -5.57
CA SER A 149 -14.79 -14.33 -4.56
C SER A 149 -14.13 -13.21 -3.75
N MET A 150 -13.85 -12.06 -4.36
CA MET A 150 -13.38 -10.87 -3.64
C MET A 150 -14.46 -10.29 -2.73
N LEU A 151 -15.72 -10.30 -3.18
CA LEU A 151 -16.84 -9.82 -2.38
C LEU A 151 -17.15 -10.77 -1.19
N ASP A 152 -17.01 -12.08 -1.39
CA ASP A 152 -17.19 -13.10 -0.33
C ASP A 152 -16.06 -13.12 0.70
N THR A 153 -14.92 -12.46 0.41
CA THR A 153 -13.85 -12.25 1.40
C THR A 153 -14.31 -11.31 2.52
N VAL A 154 -15.32 -10.47 2.26
CA VAL A 154 -15.91 -9.56 3.25
C VAL A 154 -17.06 -10.27 3.98
N PRO A 155 -17.05 -10.32 5.33
CA PRO A 155 -18.12 -10.95 6.10
C PRO A 155 -19.53 -10.42 5.76
N PRO A 156 -20.57 -11.27 5.79
CA PRO A 156 -21.96 -10.85 5.50
C PRO A 156 -22.46 -9.70 6.38
N SER A 157 -22.00 -9.61 7.63
CA SER A 157 -22.35 -8.52 8.56
C SER A 157 -21.86 -7.14 8.08
N ILE A 158 -20.81 -7.10 7.24
CA ILE A 158 -20.24 -5.87 6.66
C ILE A 158 -20.79 -5.68 5.24
N ARG A 159 -20.92 -6.76 4.47
CA ARG A 159 -21.51 -6.75 3.12
C ARG A 159 -22.99 -6.33 3.13
N SER A 160 -23.72 -6.67 4.19
CA SER A 160 -25.17 -6.47 4.29
C SER A 160 -25.87 -6.96 3.01
N ASN A 161 -26.72 -6.13 2.40
CA ASN A 161 -27.45 -6.42 1.17
C ASN A 161 -26.82 -5.79 -0.09
N ILE A 162 -25.52 -5.49 -0.07
CA ILE A 162 -24.84 -4.89 -1.23
C ILE A 162 -24.68 -5.93 -2.34
N GLU A 163 -25.21 -5.64 -3.53
CA GLU A 163 -25.02 -6.46 -4.71
C GLU A 163 -23.68 -6.15 -5.40
N LEU A 164 -23.03 -7.19 -5.94
CA LEU A 164 -21.74 -7.06 -6.64
C LEU A 164 -21.83 -6.10 -7.84
N THR A 165 -22.96 -6.13 -8.54
CA THR A 165 -23.30 -5.26 -9.68
C THR A 165 -23.31 -3.79 -9.28
N ASP A 166 -24.00 -3.46 -8.18
CA ASP A 166 -24.10 -2.10 -7.66
C ASP A 166 -22.73 -1.59 -7.18
N LEU A 167 -21.96 -2.45 -6.50
CA LEU A 167 -20.64 -2.12 -6.01
C LEU A 167 -19.65 -1.84 -7.16
N ASN A 168 -19.64 -2.68 -8.18
CA ASN A 168 -18.81 -2.50 -9.38
C ASN A 168 -19.21 -1.25 -10.15
N ALA A 169 -20.51 -0.98 -10.29
CA ALA A 169 -21.01 0.24 -10.91
C ALA A 169 -20.55 1.50 -10.15
N PHE A 170 -20.61 1.47 -8.82
CA PHE A 170 -20.16 2.57 -7.97
C PHE A 170 -18.66 2.85 -8.12
N TYR A 171 -17.80 1.84 -8.03
CA TYR A 171 -16.35 2.03 -8.18
C TYR A 171 -15.97 2.53 -9.57
N LYS A 172 -16.65 2.05 -10.62
CA LYS A 172 -16.45 2.53 -11.98
C LYS A 172 -16.82 4.02 -12.11
N GLN A 173 -17.95 4.43 -11.56
CA GLN A 173 -18.36 5.85 -11.54
C GLN A 173 -17.38 6.73 -10.76
N LEU A 174 -16.90 6.25 -9.61
CA LEU A 174 -15.94 6.97 -8.78
C LEU A 174 -14.62 7.19 -9.55
N GLN A 175 -14.13 6.15 -10.22
CA GLN A 175 -12.91 6.22 -11.03
C GLN A 175 -13.08 7.18 -12.22
N GLU A 176 -14.20 7.12 -12.93
CA GLU A 176 -14.52 8.07 -14.01
C GLU A 176 -14.57 9.52 -13.52
N HIS A 177 -15.15 9.75 -12.34
CA HIS A 177 -15.22 11.07 -11.73
C HIS A 177 -13.84 11.61 -11.34
N LEU A 178 -12.98 10.79 -10.73
CA LEU A 178 -11.61 11.15 -10.38
C LEU A 178 -10.77 11.47 -11.63
N ASN A 179 -10.95 10.70 -12.71
CA ASN A 179 -10.29 10.94 -13.99
C ASN A 179 -10.80 12.21 -14.68
N ARG A 180 -12.09 12.56 -14.54
CA ARG A 180 -12.65 13.84 -15.02
C ARG A 180 -12.12 15.02 -14.20
N SER A 181 -12.04 14.88 -12.88
CA SER A 181 -11.47 15.90 -11.99
C SER A 181 -10.02 16.25 -12.34
N ASN A 182 -9.19 15.23 -12.62
CA ASN A 182 -7.82 15.42 -13.10
C ASN A 182 -7.70 16.07 -14.49
N ARG A 183 -8.76 16.05 -15.31
CA ARG A 183 -8.81 16.78 -16.60
C ARG A 183 -9.33 18.21 -16.46
N GLY A 184 -10.13 18.51 -15.43
CA GLY A 184 -10.66 19.85 -15.16
C GLY A 184 -9.62 20.87 -14.69
N VAL A 185 -8.52 20.42 -14.10
CA VAL A 185 -7.42 21.31 -13.62
C VAL A 185 -6.58 21.88 -14.77
N LYS A 186 -6.65 21.31 -15.99
CA LYS A 186 -5.82 21.75 -17.13
C LYS A 186 -6.37 22.94 -17.92
N HIS A 187 -7.58 23.45 -17.61
CA HIS A 187 -8.20 24.56 -18.36
C HIS A 187 -8.25 25.92 -17.64
N ALA A 188 -7.71 26.05 -16.43
CA ALA A 188 -7.70 27.31 -15.68
C ALA A 188 -6.38 28.11 -15.77
N ALA A 189 -5.58 27.92 -16.83
CA ALA A 189 -4.40 28.74 -17.10
C ALA A 189 -4.53 29.44 -18.47
N ARG A 190 -5.57 30.27 -18.63
CA ARG A 190 -5.61 31.26 -19.71
C ARG A 190 -5.01 32.55 -19.19
N GLY A 191 -3.71 32.73 -19.44
CA GLY A 191 -2.97 33.94 -19.08
C GLY A 191 -3.61 35.21 -19.63
N PRO A 192 -3.33 36.38 -19.02
CA PRO A 192 -3.96 37.64 -19.39
C PRO A 192 -3.56 38.06 -20.81
N LYS A 193 -4.54 38.44 -21.62
CA LYS A 193 -4.34 39.10 -22.91
C LYS A 193 -3.70 40.48 -22.68
N PRO A 194 -2.62 40.85 -23.39
CA PRO A 194 -2.19 42.24 -23.43
C PRO A 194 -3.08 43.00 -24.41
N VAL A 195 -3.75 44.04 -23.89
CA VAL A 195 -4.48 45.03 -24.69
C VAL A 195 -3.52 46.17 -25.03
N GLY A 196 -3.28 46.37 -26.32
CA GLY A 196 -3.34 47.69 -26.95
C GLY A 196 -2.03 48.49 -27.06
N GLN A 197 -1.42 48.44 -28.24
CA GLN A 197 -0.97 49.56 -29.10
C GLN A 197 0.05 48.98 -30.11
N MET A 198 0.12 49.34 -31.39
CA MET A 198 -0.54 50.35 -32.20
C MET A 198 -0.32 49.89 -33.66
N VAL A 199 -1.39 49.86 -34.46
CA VAL A 199 -1.31 49.73 -35.92
C VAL A 199 -0.60 50.97 -36.48
N HIS A 200 0.42 50.81 -37.33
CA HIS A 200 0.29 50.97 -38.79
C HIS A 200 1.65 50.99 -39.52
N PHE A 201 1.60 50.56 -40.78
CA PHE A 201 2.53 50.76 -41.90
C PHE A 201 3.74 49.83 -42.10
N SER A 202 3.55 48.88 -43.03
CA SER A 202 4.60 48.31 -43.90
C SER A 202 5.32 49.38 -44.71
N PRO A 203 6.58 49.12 -45.07
CA PRO A 203 6.92 49.16 -46.49
C PRO A 203 7.78 47.99 -46.97
N ARG A 204 7.33 47.45 -48.11
CA ARG A 204 8.05 46.89 -49.27
C ARG A 204 9.52 46.45 -49.13
N ASP A 205 9.73 45.21 -49.54
CA ASP A 205 10.98 44.67 -50.05
C ASP A 205 11.63 45.59 -51.09
N ASP A 206 12.92 45.91 -50.90
CA ASP A 206 13.83 46.19 -52.00
C ASP A 206 15.29 45.90 -51.56
N PHE A 207 15.91 45.01 -52.35
CA PHE A 207 17.32 44.91 -52.70
C PHE A 207 18.39 45.30 -51.66
N THR A 208 19.17 44.31 -51.22
CA THR A 208 20.63 44.30 -51.46
C THR A 208 21.24 42.95 -51.07
N LYS A 209 21.71 42.21 -52.08
CA LYS A 209 22.69 41.13 -51.90
C LYS A 209 23.68 41.17 -53.05
N VAL A 210 24.74 41.98 -52.95
CA VAL A 210 25.97 41.76 -53.73
C VAL A 210 27.16 42.20 -52.91
N GLY A 211 27.89 41.20 -52.41
CA GLY A 211 29.26 41.35 -51.94
C GLY A 211 30.02 40.08 -52.29
N ARG A 212 30.62 40.10 -53.50
CA ARG A 212 31.90 39.49 -53.91
C ARG A 212 32.10 37.99 -53.65
N SER A 213 32.83 37.21 -54.43
CA SER A 213 33.37 37.26 -55.78
C SER A 213 33.98 35.87 -55.98
N VAL A 214 33.78 35.27 -57.16
CA VAL A 214 34.85 34.69 -58.00
C VAL A 214 35.92 33.81 -57.32
N CYS A 215 35.89 32.49 -57.58
CA CYS A 215 36.80 31.74 -58.50
C CYS A 215 36.65 30.23 -58.22
N MET A 216 36.23 29.40 -59.20
CA MET A 216 37.03 28.41 -59.94
C MET A 216 37.85 27.46 -59.05
N ARG A 217 37.72 26.13 -59.13
CA ARG A 217 37.65 25.24 -60.30
C ARG A 217 37.01 23.91 -59.90
#